data_AF-A0A6C0HJ41-F1
#
_entry.id   AF-A0A6C0HJ41-F1
#
_cell.length_a   1.000
_cell.length_b   1.000
_cell.length_c   1.000
_cell.angle_alpha   90.00
_cell.angle_beta   90.00
_cell.angle_gamma   90.00
#
_symmetry.space_group_name_H-M   'P 1'
#
loop_
_entity.id
_entity.type
_entity.pdbx_description
1 polymer ?
#
loop_
_entity_poly.entity_id
_entity_poly.type
_entity_poly.pdbx_seq_one_letter_code
_entity_poly.pdbx_strand_id
1 'polypeptide(L)'
;MSERKDLPSTHRQSIEEATAEAEARALEYDPAVRARFIRTMIQDIAQWMANGDSEDAIRAKGSEFVEHYPELFKKLIQRQDISPIQSMLAMLDRMSDGQLSQHQASVIIGKKLVDKYVTPQLNGSGGGTSGR
;
A
#
# COMPACT_ATOMS: atom_id res chain seq x y z
N MET A 1 -16.66 -38.61 6.14
CA MET A 1 -17.01 -37.62 7.19
C MET A 1 -15.82 -36.70 7.36
N SER A 2 -15.99 -35.39 7.20
CA SER A 2 -14.92 -34.39 7.23
C SER A 2 -14.50 -34.07 8.67
N GLU A 3 -13.23 -34.28 9.01
CA GLU A 3 -12.64 -33.75 10.25
C GLU A 3 -12.15 -32.32 10.01
N ARG A 4 -12.88 -31.34 10.56
CA ARG A 4 -12.40 -29.98 10.72
C ARG A 4 -11.30 -30.01 11.78
N LYS A 5 -10.06 -29.79 11.37
CA LYS A 5 -8.90 -29.72 12.26
C LYS A 5 -8.94 -28.39 13.00
N ASP A 6 -9.70 -28.35 14.09
CA ASP A 6 -9.72 -27.22 15.02
C ASP A 6 -8.35 -27.07 15.68
N LEU A 7 -7.77 -25.88 15.55
CA LEU A 7 -6.48 -25.53 16.17
C LEU A 7 -6.62 -25.51 17.72
N PRO A 8 -5.60 -25.97 18.48
CA PRO A 8 -5.64 -25.98 19.94
C PRO A 8 -5.72 -24.56 20.54
N SER A 9 -6.58 -24.39 21.54
CA SER A 9 -7.00 -23.09 22.12
C SER A 9 -5.85 -22.20 22.62
N THR A 10 -4.76 -22.78 23.12
CA THR A 10 -3.62 -22.03 23.67
C THR A 10 -2.82 -21.29 22.60
N HIS A 11 -2.81 -21.80 21.36
CA HIS A 11 -2.10 -21.18 20.25
C HIS A 11 -2.89 -19.99 19.66
N ARG A 12 -4.23 -20.03 19.73
CA ARG A 12 -5.10 -18.91 19.36
C ARG A 12 -4.87 -17.71 20.29
N GLN A 13 -4.76 -17.94 21.60
CA GLN A 13 -4.49 -16.89 22.59
C GLN A 13 -3.16 -16.18 22.32
N SER A 14 -2.08 -16.92 22.02
CA SER A 14 -0.79 -16.31 21.69
C SER A 14 -0.79 -15.48 20.40
N ILE A 15 -1.66 -15.83 19.43
CA ILE A 15 -1.80 -15.08 18.17
C ILE A 15 -2.62 -13.81 18.39
N GLU A 16 -3.72 -13.90 19.14
CA GLU A 16 -4.55 -12.76 19.50
C GLU A 16 -3.76 -11.72 20.31
N GLU A 17 -2.96 -12.18 21.27
CA GLU A 17 -2.13 -11.33 22.12
C GLU A 17 -1.01 -10.63 21.32
N ALA A 18 -0.33 -11.37 20.43
CA ALA A 18 0.66 -10.80 19.51
C ALA A 18 0.04 -9.81 18.50
N THR A 19 -1.21 -10.05 18.08
CA THR A 19 -1.95 -9.15 17.19
C THR A 19 -2.34 -7.87 17.94
N ALA A 20 -2.85 -8.00 19.17
CA ALA A 20 -3.18 -6.87 20.02
C ALA A 20 -1.95 -5.99 20.33
N GLU A 21 -0.79 -6.61 20.59
CA GLU A 21 0.47 -5.88 20.79
C GLU A 21 0.92 -5.13 19.52
N ALA A 22 0.76 -5.75 18.34
CA ALA A 22 1.05 -5.10 17.07
C ALA A 22 0.08 -3.95 16.74
N GLU A 23 -1.19 -4.08 17.12
CA GLU A 23 -2.21 -3.04 16.97
C GLU A 23 -2.04 -1.88 17.96
N ALA A 24 -1.49 -2.14 19.14
CA ALA A 24 -1.23 -1.14 20.18
C ALA A 24 0.05 -0.31 19.93
N ARG A 25 0.89 -0.70 18.97
CA ARG A 25 2.11 0.06 18.65
C ARG A 25 1.73 1.41 18.03
N ALA A 26 2.11 2.49 18.72
CA ALA A 26 1.93 3.84 18.21
C ALA A 26 2.69 4.03 16.89
N LEU A 27 2.08 4.72 15.94
CA LEU A 27 2.74 5.10 14.72
C LEU A 27 3.83 6.13 15.02
N GLU A 28 5.00 5.94 14.42
CA GLU A 28 6.10 6.92 14.49
C GLU A 28 5.80 8.19 13.69
N TYR A 29 4.67 8.23 12.98
CA TYR A 29 4.24 9.35 12.16
C TYR A 29 2.72 9.56 12.27
N ASP A 30 2.28 10.79 11.99
CA ASP A 30 0.87 11.12 11.87
C ASP A 30 0.33 10.71 10.47
N PRO A 31 -0.65 9.80 10.39
CA PRO A 31 -1.24 9.34 9.12
C PRO A 31 -1.84 10.45 8.27
N ALA A 32 -2.56 11.39 8.88
CA ALA A 32 -3.22 12.48 8.16
C ALA A 32 -2.20 13.45 7.57
N VAL A 33 -1.20 13.83 8.36
CA VAL A 33 -0.10 14.70 7.88
C VAL A 33 0.62 14.03 6.72
N ARG A 34 0.92 12.73 6.84
CA ARG A 34 1.60 11.97 5.78
C ARG A 34 0.75 11.87 4.52
N ALA A 35 -0.53 11.52 4.64
CA ALA A 35 -1.43 11.39 3.51
C ALA A 35 -1.60 12.73 2.77
N ARG A 36 -1.76 13.82 3.52
CA ARG A 36 -1.85 15.18 2.97
C ARG A 36 -0.58 15.55 2.21
N PHE A 37 0.60 15.35 2.82
CA PHE A 37 1.88 15.66 2.18
C PHE A 37 2.04 14.94 0.83
N ILE A 38 1.79 13.63 0.81
CA ILE A 38 1.92 12.83 -0.42
C ILE A 38 0.93 13.30 -1.50
N ARG A 39 -0.32 13.63 -1.13
CA ARG A 39 -1.32 14.15 -2.09
C ARG A 39 -0.90 15.49 -2.69
N THR A 40 -0.43 16.42 -1.86
CA THR A 40 0.06 17.72 -2.32
C THR A 40 1.20 17.52 -3.32
N MET A 41 2.18 16.69 -3.00
CA MET A 41 3.31 16.44 -3.89
C MET A 41 2.92 15.77 -5.20
N ILE A 42 1.96 14.83 -5.19
CA ILE A 42 1.43 14.23 -6.43
C ILE A 42 0.79 15.31 -7.32
N GLN A 43 0.01 16.22 -6.74
CA GLN A 43 -0.64 17.32 -7.47
C GLN A 43 0.38 18.32 -8.02
N ASP A 44 1.33 18.73 -7.18
CA ASP A 44 2.36 19.71 -7.56
C ASP A 44 3.27 19.17 -8.67
N ILE A 45 3.73 17.91 -8.55
CA ILE A 45 4.53 17.26 -9.59
C ILE A 45 3.75 17.18 -10.90
N ALA A 46 2.48 16.79 -10.86
CA ALA A 46 1.63 16.75 -12.06
C ALA A 46 1.48 18.14 -12.69
N GLN A 47 1.33 19.19 -11.88
CA GLN A 47 1.26 20.57 -12.36
C GLN A 47 2.58 21.03 -12.99
N TRP A 48 3.72 20.75 -12.37
CA TRP A 48 5.04 21.09 -12.90
C TRP A 48 5.32 20.38 -14.23
N MET A 49 4.95 19.10 -14.33
CA MET A 49 5.02 18.35 -15.59
C MET A 49 4.11 18.95 -16.67
N ALA A 50 2.91 19.41 -16.31
CA ALA A 50 1.98 20.06 -17.24
C ALA A 50 2.50 21.43 -17.72
N ASN A 51 3.25 22.13 -16.87
CA ASN A 51 3.91 23.40 -17.21
C ASN A 51 5.16 23.22 -18.09
N GLY A 52 5.61 21.98 -18.31
CA GLY A 52 6.80 21.68 -19.11
C GLY A 52 8.12 21.79 -18.35
N ASP A 53 8.09 21.78 -17.01
CA ASP A 53 9.32 21.77 -16.21
C ASP A 53 10.14 20.50 -16.49
N SER A 54 11.47 20.63 -16.51
CA SER A 54 12.38 19.47 -16.66
C SER A 54 12.39 18.60 -15.41
N GLU A 55 12.78 17.33 -15.55
CA GLU A 55 12.89 16.42 -14.40
C GLU A 55 13.82 16.97 -13.31
N ASP A 56 14.97 17.55 -13.69
CA ASP A 56 15.91 18.15 -12.73
C ASP A 56 15.29 19.32 -11.97
N ALA A 57 14.50 20.16 -12.64
CA ALA A 57 13.79 21.26 -11.99
C ALA A 57 12.72 20.75 -11.02
N ILE A 58 11.96 19.73 -11.42
CA ILE A 58 10.94 19.09 -10.57
C ILE A 58 11.61 18.42 -9.35
N ARG A 59 12.73 17.73 -9.56
CA ARG A 59 13.53 17.10 -8.50
C ARG A 59 14.05 18.13 -7.49
N ALA A 60 14.50 19.29 -7.96
CA ALA A 60 14.95 20.38 -7.10
C ALA A 60 13.80 20.99 -6.28
N LYS A 61 12.63 21.20 -6.90
CA LYS A 61 11.43 21.73 -6.21
C LYS A 61 10.86 20.78 -5.16
N GLY A 62 10.92 19.47 -5.44
CA GLY A 62 10.37 18.42 -4.58
C GLY A 62 11.42 17.60 -3.84
N SER A 63 12.57 18.18 -3.48
CA SER A 63 13.74 17.44 -2.97
C SER A 63 13.42 16.55 -1.76
N GLU A 64 12.67 17.04 -0.78
CA GLU A 64 12.22 16.26 0.39
C GLU A 64 11.38 15.04 -0.02
N PHE A 65 10.47 15.22 -0.99
CA PHE A 65 9.65 14.12 -1.49
C PHE A 65 10.49 13.09 -2.24
N VAL A 66 11.49 13.54 -3.00
CA VAL A 66 12.42 12.66 -3.72
C VAL A 66 13.28 11.87 -2.74
N GLU A 67 13.72 12.48 -1.66
CA GLU A 67 14.54 11.84 -0.63
C GLU A 67 13.74 10.75 0.11
N HIS A 68 12.51 11.05 0.51
CA HIS A 68 11.68 10.12 1.27
C HIS A 68 10.92 9.10 0.40
N TYR A 69 10.60 9.44 -0.85
CA TYR A 69 9.76 8.64 -1.74
C TYR A 69 10.33 8.55 -3.17
N PRO A 70 11.60 8.13 -3.36
CA PRO A 70 12.27 8.16 -4.67
C PRO A 70 11.56 7.30 -5.73
N GLU A 71 11.05 6.13 -5.34
CA GLU A 71 10.31 5.25 -6.26
C GLU A 71 8.95 5.82 -6.65
N LEU A 72 8.27 6.53 -5.74
CA LEU A 72 7.02 7.19 -6.06
C LEU A 72 7.26 8.36 -7.02
N PHE A 73 8.29 9.17 -6.77
CA PHE A 73 8.71 10.22 -7.69
C PHE A 73 8.99 9.68 -9.09
N LYS A 74 9.78 8.60 -9.19
CA LYS A 74 10.08 7.93 -10.46
C LYS A 74 8.80 7.51 -11.19
N LYS A 75 7.83 6.92 -10.47
CA LYS A 75 6.54 6.53 -11.05
C LYS A 75 5.74 7.71 -11.59
N LEU A 76 5.74 8.84 -10.86
CA LEU A 76 5.04 10.05 -11.28
C LEU A 76 5.65 10.64 -12.56
N ILE A 77 6.97 10.84 -12.58
CA ILE A 77 7.70 11.35 -13.76
C ILE A 77 7.47 10.47 -14.98
N GLN A 78 7.50 9.14 -14.79
CA GLN A 78 7.31 8.16 -15.85
C GLN A 78 5.84 7.92 -16.21
N ARG A 79 4.88 8.64 -15.61
CA ARG A 79 3.44 8.51 -15.83
C ARG A 79 2.95 7.06 -15.66
N GLN A 80 3.55 6.32 -14.73
CA GLN A 80 3.14 4.96 -14.41
C GLN A 80 1.83 4.93 -13.61
N ASP A 81 1.19 3.76 -13.55
CA ASP A 81 0.01 3.54 -12.73
C ASP A 81 0.31 3.79 -11.24
N ILE A 82 -0.36 4.79 -10.66
CA ILE A 82 -0.31 5.13 -9.24
C ILE A 82 -1.59 4.71 -8.48
N SER A 83 -2.49 3.94 -9.09
CA SER A 83 -3.68 3.42 -8.42
C SER A 83 -3.40 2.66 -7.11
N PRO A 84 -2.28 1.91 -6.95
CA PRO A 84 -1.97 1.29 -5.67
C PRO A 84 -1.70 2.32 -4.56
N ILE A 85 -1.08 3.44 -4.91
CA ILE A 85 -0.76 4.54 -3.98
C ILE A 85 -2.03 5.22 -3.51
N GLN A 86 -3.00 5.44 -4.40
CA GLN A 86 -4.31 5.97 -4.02
C GLN A 86 -5.02 5.07 -3.00
N SER A 87 -4.92 3.74 -3.17
CA SER A 87 -5.46 2.80 -2.18
C SER A 87 -4.74 2.90 -0.83
N MET A 88 -3.42 3.09 -0.81
CA MET A 88 -2.66 3.29 0.42
C MET A 88 -3.03 4.60 1.13
N LEU A 89 -3.17 5.70 0.38
CA LEU A 89 -3.59 7.00 0.93
C LEU A 89 -4.99 6.92 1.56
N ALA A 90 -5.92 6.20 0.95
CA ALA A 90 -7.24 5.97 1.54
C ALA A 90 -7.19 5.15 2.83
N MET A 91 -6.18 4.27 3.02
CA MET A 91 -6.00 3.57 4.29
C MET A 91 -5.44 4.50 5.36
N LEU A 92 -4.52 5.40 5.01
CA LEU A 92 -4.00 6.40 5.94
C LEU A 92 -5.12 7.33 6.45
N ASP A 93 -6.08 7.71 5.61
CA ASP A 93 -7.26 8.48 6.07
C ASP A 93 -8.07 7.70 7.09
N ARG A 94 -8.37 6.42 6.81
CA ARG A 94 -9.13 5.57 7.73
C ARG A 94 -8.39 5.34 9.04
N MET A 95 -7.05 5.28 9.01
CA MET A 95 -6.22 5.23 10.21
C MET A 95 -6.28 6.54 10.99
N SER A 96 -6.24 7.68 10.30
CA SER A 96 -6.39 8.99 10.93
C SER A 96 -7.76 9.18 11.60
N ASP A 97 -8.81 8.65 11.00
CA ASP A 97 -10.18 8.70 11.52
C ASP A 97 -10.41 7.68 12.66
N GLY A 98 -9.39 6.89 13.03
CA GLY A 98 -9.49 5.82 14.03
C GLY A 98 -10.34 4.62 13.58
N GLN A 99 -10.70 4.54 12.30
CA GLN A 99 -11.51 3.45 11.75
C GLN A 99 -10.74 2.15 11.57
N LEU A 100 -9.42 2.23 11.39
CA LEU A 100 -8.54 1.08 11.18
C LEU A 100 -7.22 1.22 11.95
N SER A 101 -6.73 0.11 12.48
CA SER A 101 -5.36 0.03 12.98
C SER A 101 -4.34 -0.06 11.83
N GLN A 102 -3.06 0.21 12.12
CA GLN A 102 -1.98 0.01 11.16
C GLN A 102 -1.91 -1.43 10.65
N HIS A 103 -2.10 -2.41 11.55
CA HIS A 103 -2.09 -3.81 11.19
C HIS A 103 -3.23 -4.15 10.22
N GLN A 104 -4.45 -3.72 10.52
CA GLN A 104 -5.61 -3.91 9.65
C GLN A 104 -5.40 -3.28 8.27
N ALA A 105 -4.87 -2.05 8.23
CA ALA A 105 -4.52 -1.38 6.98
C ALA A 105 -3.48 -2.19 6.16
N SER A 106 -2.44 -2.70 6.82
CA SER A 106 -1.40 -3.54 6.19
C SER A 106 -1.98 -4.81 5.58
N VAL A 107 -2.85 -5.51 6.32
CA VAL A 107 -3.52 -6.74 5.84
C VAL A 107 -4.40 -6.44 4.61
N ILE A 108 -5.18 -5.36 4.65
CA ILE A 108 -6.06 -4.96 3.54
C ILE A 108 -5.24 -4.67 2.27
N ILE A 109 -4.14 -3.91 2.40
CA ILE A 109 -3.28 -3.59 1.27
C ILE A 109 -2.56 -4.84 0.74
N GLY A 110 -2.01 -5.67 1.63
CA GLY A 110 -1.35 -6.92 1.27
C GLY A 110 -2.27 -7.83 0.45
N LYS A 111 -3.52 -8.01 0.90
CA LYS A 111 -4.52 -8.79 0.18
C LYS A 111 -4.82 -8.22 -1.22
N LYS A 112 -5.02 -6.90 -1.33
CA LYS A 112 -5.23 -6.24 -2.63
C LYS A 112 -4.07 -6.44 -3.60
N LEU A 113 -2.84 -6.41 -3.11
CA LEU A 113 -1.65 -6.63 -3.94
C LEU A 113 -1.55 -8.08 -4.42
N VAL A 114 -1.84 -9.06 -3.55
CA VAL A 114 -1.92 -10.48 -3.93
C VAL A 114 -2.98 -10.68 -5.02
N ASP A 115 -4.17 -10.14 -4.81
CA ASP A 115 -5.28 -10.27 -5.77
C ASP A 115 -4.95 -9.62 -7.13
N LYS A 116 -4.24 -8.48 -7.13
CA LYS A 116 -3.89 -7.75 -8.37
C LYS A 116 -2.72 -8.37 -9.13
N TYR A 117 -1.70 -8.90 -8.45
CA TYR A 117 -0.43 -9.28 -9.08
C TYR A 117 -0.09 -10.77 -9.01
N VAL A 118 -0.58 -11.50 -8.01
CA VAL A 118 -0.23 -12.92 -7.78
C VAL A 118 -1.31 -13.84 -8.32
N THR A 119 -2.57 -13.65 -7.92
CA THR A 119 -3.70 -14.52 -8.30
C THR A 119 -3.91 -14.67 -9.82
N PRO A 120 -3.76 -13.62 -10.66
CA PRO A 120 -3.90 -13.76 -12.11
C PRO A 120 -2.86 -14.69 -12.75
N GLN A 121 -1.65 -14.77 -12.18
CA GLN A 121 -0.58 -15.65 -12.69
C GLN A 121 -0.81 -17.11 -12.33
N LEU A 122 -1.47 -17.38 -11.19
CA LEU A 122 -1.83 -18.73 -10.77
C LEU A 122 -2.94 -19.32 -11.66
N ASN A 123 -3.89 -18.51 -12.09
CA ASN A 123 -4.97 -18.95 -12.98
C ASN A 123 -4.55 -19.05 -14.46
N GLY A 124 -3.53 -18.28 -14.87
CA GLY A 124 -2.96 -18.37 -16.23
C GLY A 124 -2.06 -19.59 -16.45
N SER A 125 -1.58 -20.23 -15.38
CA SER A 125 -0.64 -21.36 -15.45
C SER A 125 -1.30 -22.74 -15.56
N GLY A 126 -2.64 -22.81 -15.59
CA GLY A 126 -3.41 -24.07 -15.69
C GLY A 126 -4.01 -24.39 -17.06
N GLY A 127 -3.80 -23.53 -18.06
CA GLY A 127 -4.43 -23.64 -19.39
C GLY A 127 -3.51 -24.22 -20.46
N GLY A 128 -3.02 -25.45 -20.28
CA GLY A 128 -2.12 -26.07 -21.26
C GLY A 128 -2.12 -27.59 -21.18
N THR A 129 -3.17 -28.22 -21.69
CA THR A 129 -3.20 -29.54 -22.39
C THR A 129 -4.64 -30.05 -22.43
N SER A 130 -5.43 -29.53 -23.37
CA SER A 130 -6.52 -30.31 -23.95
C SER A 130 -6.31 -30.26 -25.45
N GLY A 131 -5.78 -31.36 -25.98
CA GLY A 131 -5.32 -31.43 -27.36
C GLY A 131 -4.71 -32.78 -27.68
N ARG A 132 -5.54 -33.82 -27.67
CA ARG A 132 -5.75 -34.82 -28.74
C ARG A 132 -6.45 -36.05 -28.22
#